data_AF-A0A9W7EG62-F1
#
_entry.id   AF-A0A9W7EG62-F1
#
_cell.length_a   1.000
_cell.length_b   1.000
_cell.length_c   1.000
_cell.angle_alpha   90.00
_cell.angle_beta   90.00
_cell.angle_gamma   90.00
#
_symmetry.space_group_name_H-M   'P 1'
#
loop_
_entity.id
_entity.type
_entity.pdbx_description
1 polymer ?
#
loop_
_entity_poly.entity_id
_entity_poly.type
_entity_poly.pdbx_seq_one_letter_code
_entity_poly.pdbx_strand_id
1 'polypeptide(L)'
;MMQLQTSTRYARCSQQDASSSNPERKNTLHLSPIAYATTTFKKRTGCPRQPTLCPHTLATITLSSHCPKETIEGLDKYSYIWVVFTFDNNTDIRSSERLQDYKITPPRIIPKGTKVGCLSTRTPHRPNNIGLSLLTVNSISNRTITVTGIDLCDQTPIYDIKPYVPWDVPGYVKGGRWGGEMGGVLKCPDWVWDSEALEYLKQVSVPGYSSLIRKGSGEEVGEVENVFFMEEAIEQLNYEYKKGTFKPLYSPKKSSLKTV
;
A
#
# COMPACT_ATOMS: atom_id res chain seq x y z
N MET A 1 -18.78 37.91 10.35
CA MET A 1 -17.93 36.98 11.13
C MET A 1 -18.55 35.59 11.03
N MET A 2 -18.08 34.76 10.10
CA MET A 2 -18.50 33.36 9.98
C MET A 2 -17.57 32.52 10.88
N GLN A 3 -18.14 31.88 11.90
CA GLN A 3 -17.42 30.90 12.73
C GLN A 3 -17.33 29.57 11.97
N LEU A 4 -16.11 29.16 11.66
CA LEU A 4 -15.79 27.81 11.21
C LEU A 4 -15.96 26.85 12.40
N GLN A 5 -16.95 25.97 12.35
CA GLN A 5 -17.08 24.86 13.29
C GLN A 5 -16.14 23.72 12.85
N THR A 6 -14.98 23.62 13.49
CA THR A 6 -14.09 22.46 13.38
C THR A 6 -14.70 21.30 14.15
N SER A 7 -15.37 20.35 13.47
CA SER A 7 -15.84 19.12 14.11
C SER A 7 -14.68 18.12 14.20
N THR A 8 -14.04 18.04 15.36
CA THR A 8 -13.06 17.00 15.67
C THR A 8 -13.81 15.68 15.86
N ARG A 9 -13.86 14.83 14.81
CA ARG A 9 -14.41 13.47 14.92
C ARG A 9 -13.41 12.58 15.64
N TYR A 10 -13.46 12.57 16.97
CA TYR A 10 -12.85 11.48 17.73
C TYR A 10 -13.56 10.17 17.39
N ALA A 11 -12.80 9.17 16.94
CA ALA A 11 -13.31 7.83 16.71
C ALA A 11 -13.84 7.26 18.05
N ARG A 12 -15.16 7.19 18.19
CA ARG A 12 -15.79 6.50 19.33
C ARG A 12 -15.65 5.00 19.11
N CYS A 13 -14.73 4.37 19.83
CA CYS A 13 -14.75 2.92 20.02
C CYS A 13 -15.90 2.61 21.00
N SER A 14 -17.04 2.14 20.48
CA SER A 14 -18.16 1.70 21.30
C SER A 14 -17.77 0.44 22.07
N GLN A 15 -17.68 0.55 23.40
CA GLN A 15 -17.63 -0.60 24.30
C GLN A 15 -19.00 -1.26 24.31
N GLN A 16 -19.16 -2.37 23.60
CA GLN A 16 -20.17 -3.39 23.89
C GLN A 16 -19.70 -4.72 23.28
N ASP A 17 -20.10 -5.82 23.94
CA ASP A 17 -19.73 -7.22 23.69
C ASP A 17 -18.46 -7.74 24.37
N ALA A 18 -18.45 -7.67 25.70
CA ALA A 18 -17.60 -8.50 26.55
C ALA A 18 -18.38 -9.71 27.08
N SER A 19 -18.68 -10.70 26.24
CA SER A 19 -18.97 -12.05 26.72
C SER A 19 -18.68 -13.11 25.65
N SER A 20 -17.73 -13.99 25.97
CA SER A 20 -17.11 -15.01 25.12
C SER A 20 -16.18 -14.46 24.02
N SER A 21 -14.89 -14.73 24.11
CA SER A 21 -14.06 -14.74 22.90
C SER A 21 -12.72 -15.38 23.17
N ASN A 22 -12.50 -16.52 22.52
CA ASN A 22 -11.18 -16.95 22.10
C ASN A 22 -10.45 -15.72 21.50
N PRO A 23 -9.27 -15.30 22.01
CA PRO A 23 -8.59 -14.07 21.58
C PRO A 23 -8.34 -14.02 20.06
N GLU A 24 -8.27 -15.16 19.38
CA GLU A 24 -8.16 -15.23 17.92
C GLU A 24 -9.40 -14.72 17.17
N ARG A 25 -10.61 -14.88 17.72
CA ARG A 25 -11.83 -14.38 17.06
C ARG A 25 -11.92 -12.85 17.02
N LYS A 26 -11.25 -12.15 17.96
CA LYS A 26 -11.28 -10.68 18.01
C LYS A 26 -10.56 -10.01 16.84
N ASN A 27 -9.74 -10.74 16.09
CA ASN A 27 -8.91 -10.19 15.01
C ASN A 27 -9.33 -10.65 13.60
N THR A 28 -10.55 -11.18 13.43
CA THR A 28 -11.07 -11.57 12.11
C THR A 28 -11.59 -10.35 11.35
N LEU A 29 -11.16 -10.20 10.09
CA LEU A 29 -11.60 -9.11 9.20
C LEU A 29 -12.60 -9.62 8.17
N HIS A 30 -13.81 -9.08 8.18
CA HIS A 30 -14.83 -9.36 7.17
C HIS A 30 -14.82 -8.26 6.10
N LEU A 31 -14.61 -8.64 4.85
CA LEU A 31 -14.53 -7.71 3.72
C LEU A 31 -15.65 -7.99 2.71
N SER A 32 -16.25 -6.93 2.18
CA SER A 32 -17.22 -6.99 1.07
C SER A 32 -16.58 -6.41 -0.20
N PRO A 33 -16.71 -7.05 -1.38
CA PRO A 33 -16.15 -6.53 -2.62
C PRO A 33 -16.78 -5.20 -3.05
N ILE A 34 -15.97 -4.16 -3.22
CA ILE A 34 -16.42 -2.84 -3.68
C ILE A 34 -16.53 -2.74 -5.20
N ALA A 35 -15.88 -3.66 -5.93
CA ALA A 35 -15.89 -3.71 -7.39
C ALA A 35 -15.54 -5.10 -7.93
N TYR A 36 -15.71 -5.30 -9.24
CA TYR A 36 -15.31 -6.51 -9.95
C TYR A 36 -14.55 -6.16 -11.22
N ALA A 37 -13.48 -6.91 -11.51
CA ALA A 37 -12.73 -6.78 -12.76
C ALA A 37 -13.42 -7.56 -13.89
N THR A 38 -13.60 -6.95 -15.06
CA THR A 38 -14.00 -7.64 -16.29
C THR A 38 -12.79 -7.72 -17.21
N THR A 39 -12.36 -8.94 -17.53
CA THR A 39 -11.12 -9.19 -18.28
C THR A 39 -11.30 -10.28 -19.34
N THR A 40 -10.33 -10.37 -20.26
CA THR A 40 -10.27 -11.46 -21.25
C THR A 40 -9.80 -12.79 -20.63
N PHE A 41 -9.28 -12.77 -19.40
CA PHE A 41 -8.65 -13.93 -18.75
C PHE A 41 -9.67 -14.75 -17.97
N LYS A 42 -10.44 -15.60 -18.67
CA LYS A 42 -11.46 -16.47 -18.04
C LYS A 42 -10.91 -17.57 -17.14
N LYS A 43 -9.60 -17.86 -17.23
CA LYS A 43 -8.91 -18.88 -16.45
C LYS A 43 -7.55 -18.36 -15.99
N ARG A 44 -7.01 -18.93 -14.91
CA ARG A 44 -5.66 -18.64 -14.39
C ARG A 44 -4.57 -18.89 -15.44
N THR A 45 -4.75 -19.92 -16.26
CA THR A 45 -3.85 -20.24 -17.38
C THR A 45 -3.93 -19.15 -18.44
N GLY A 46 -2.81 -18.48 -18.70
CA GLY A 46 -2.75 -17.36 -19.67
C GLY A 46 -3.03 -15.99 -19.06
N CYS A 47 -3.53 -15.92 -17.82
CA CYS A 47 -3.55 -14.67 -17.07
C CYS A 47 -2.10 -14.19 -16.83
N PRO A 48 -1.78 -12.90 -17.07
CA PRO A 48 -0.46 -12.35 -16.78
C PRO A 48 -0.06 -12.61 -15.34
N ARG A 49 1.24 -12.78 -15.10
CA ARG A 49 1.75 -13.06 -13.74
C ARG A 49 1.98 -11.80 -12.93
N GLN A 50 2.18 -10.67 -13.60
CA GLN A 50 2.43 -9.35 -13.04
C GLN A 50 1.96 -8.31 -14.08
N PRO A 51 1.48 -7.12 -13.66
CA PRO A 51 1.02 -6.06 -14.57
C PRO A 51 2.07 -5.65 -15.60
N THR A 52 3.31 -5.50 -15.14
CA THR A 52 4.45 -5.01 -15.93
C THR A 52 4.87 -5.95 -17.06
N LEU A 53 4.48 -7.23 -17.02
CA LEU A 53 4.82 -8.19 -18.06
C LEU A 53 3.90 -8.08 -19.29
N CYS A 54 2.71 -7.51 -19.11
CA CYS A 54 1.73 -7.31 -20.18
C CYS A 54 1.07 -5.93 -20.01
N PRO A 55 1.83 -4.83 -20.16
CA PRO A 55 1.38 -3.49 -19.76
C PRO A 55 0.19 -2.97 -20.57
N HIS A 56 -0.10 -3.56 -21.73
CA HIS A 56 -1.17 -3.14 -22.64
C HIS A 56 -2.46 -3.97 -22.49
N THR A 57 -2.55 -4.89 -21.53
CA THR A 57 -3.79 -5.67 -21.34
C THR A 57 -4.92 -4.78 -20.83
N LEU A 58 -5.93 -4.59 -21.68
CA LEU A 58 -7.10 -3.77 -21.41
C LEU A 58 -8.13 -4.52 -20.57
N ALA A 59 -8.71 -3.85 -19.57
CA ALA A 59 -9.84 -4.34 -18.79
C ALA A 59 -10.68 -3.20 -18.23
N THR A 60 -11.78 -3.56 -17.60
CA THR A 60 -12.61 -2.63 -16.82
C THR A 60 -12.75 -3.10 -15.38
N ILE A 61 -12.88 -2.16 -14.46
CA ILE A 61 -13.24 -2.37 -13.06
C ILE A 61 -14.56 -1.66 -12.83
N THR A 62 -15.60 -2.40 -12.45
CA THR A 62 -16.94 -1.84 -12.23
C THR A 62 -17.32 -1.92 -10.77
N LEU A 63 -17.66 -0.78 -10.17
CA LEU A 63 -18.10 -0.70 -8.78
C LEU A 63 -19.37 -1.53 -8.55
N SER A 64 -19.39 -2.22 -7.42
CA SER A 64 -20.57 -2.89 -6.88
C SER A 64 -21.70 -1.88 -6.66
N SER A 65 -22.95 -2.34 -6.76
CA SER A 65 -24.13 -1.47 -6.60
C SER A 65 -24.20 -0.76 -5.25
N HIS A 66 -23.70 -1.39 -4.18
CA HIS A 66 -23.67 -0.82 -2.83
C HIS A 66 -22.53 0.19 -2.61
N CYS A 67 -21.55 0.27 -3.53
CA CYS A 67 -20.49 1.26 -3.47
C CYS A 67 -20.96 2.51 -4.22
N PRO A 68 -21.08 3.69 -3.59
CA PRO A 68 -21.50 4.91 -4.29
C PRO A 68 -20.54 5.26 -5.43
N LYS A 69 -21.05 5.75 -6.56
CA LYS A 69 -20.22 6.05 -7.74
C LYS A 69 -19.28 7.25 -7.48
N GLU A 70 -19.65 8.10 -6.54
CA GLU A 70 -18.92 9.28 -6.11
C GLU A 70 -17.58 8.91 -5.47
N THR A 71 -17.42 7.65 -5.01
CA THR A 71 -16.18 7.16 -4.39
C THR A 71 -14.97 7.13 -5.32
N ILE A 72 -15.19 7.19 -6.63
CA ILE A 72 -14.12 7.21 -7.65
C ILE A 72 -13.94 8.58 -8.31
N GLU A 73 -14.64 9.62 -7.82
CA GLU A 73 -14.46 10.99 -8.32
C GLU A 73 -13.03 11.50 -8.04
N GLY A 74 -12.41 12.11 -9.05
CA GLY A 74 -11.03 12.60 -8.98
C GLY A 74 -9.96 11.54 -9.22
N LEU A 75 -10.33 10.27 -9.32
CA LEU A 75 -9.39 9.18 -9.62
C LEU A 75 -8.84 9.27 -11.06
N ASP A 76 -9.57 9.94 -11.96
CA ASP A 76 -9.17 10.26 -13.33
C ASP A 76 -7.97 11.22 -13.42
N LYS A 77 -7.66 11.93 -12.33
CA LYS A 77 -6.51 12.84 -12.23
C LYS A 77 -5.20 12.10 -11.91
N TYR A 78 -5.27 10.80 -11.63
CA TYR A 78 -4.12 9.95 -11.36
C TYR A 78 -3.78 9.09 -12.58
N SER A 79 -2.49 8.92 -12.88
CA SER A 79 -2.06 8.00 -13.96
C SER A 79 -2.20 6.53 -13.58
N TYR A 80 -2.01 6.21 -12.30
CA TYR A 80 -1.96 4.84 -11.82
C TYR A 80 -2.76 4.67 -10.53
N ILE A 81 -3.22 3.45 -10.31
CA ILE A 81 -3.92 3.04 -9.08
C ILE A 81 -3.38 1.71 -8.58
N TRP A 82 -3.30 1.59 -7.27
CA TRP A 82 -3.22 0.31 -6.59
C TRP A 82 -4.61 -0.32 -6.53
N VAL A 83 -4.71 -1.58 -6.91
CA VAL A 83 -5.92 -2.39 -6.78
C VAL A 83 -5.64 -3.54 -5.82
N VAL A 84 -6.44 -3.63 -4.76
CA VAL A 84 -6.39 -4.72 -3.77
C VAL A 84 -7.54 -5.68 -4.06
N PHE A 85 -7.21 -6.94 -4.28
CA PHE A 85 -8.18 -7.98 -4.68
C PHE A 85 -7.92 -9.28 -3.93
N THR A 86 -8.79 -10.27 -4.09
CA THR A 86 -8.53 -11.63 -3.57
C THR A 86 -8.23 -12.60 -4.70
N PHE A 87 -7.33 -13.56 -4.48
CA PHE A 87 -7.13 -14.69 -5.39
C PHE A 87 -8.30 -15.68 -5.20
N ASP A 88 -9.43 -15.33 -5.79
CA ASP A 88 -10.73 -16.01 -5.72
C ASP A 88 -10.71 -17.43 -6.32
N ASN A 89 -9.94 -17.61 -7.38
CA ASN A 89 -9.75 -18.89 -8.07
C ASN A 89 -8.64 -19.77 -7.46
N ASN A 90 -8.22 -19.50 -6.22
CA ASN A 90 -7.20 -20.29 -5.55
C ASN A 90 -7.81 -21.54 -4.90
N THR A 91 -7.82 -22.64 -5.66
CA THR A 91 -8.53 -23.90 -5.36
C THR A 91 -8.04 -24.65 -4.12
N ASP A 92 -6.83 -24.34 -3.61
CA ASP A 92 -6.15 -25.20 -2.62
C ASP A 92 -6.28 -24.75 -1.17
N ILE A 93 -6.95 -23.61 -0.88
CA ILE A 93 -6.98 -23.03 0.47
C ILE A 93 -8.07 -23.69 1.36
N ARG A 94 -9.10 -24.30 0.76
CA ARG A 94 -10.27 -24.81 1.50
C ARG A 94 -10.12 -26.21 2.10
N SER A 95 -9.06 -26.95 1.79
CA SER A 95 -8.75 -28.16 2.56
C SER A 95 -8.03 -27.75 3.85
N SER A 96 -8.79 -27.62 4.93
CA SER A 96 -8.40 -27.19 6.28
C SER A 96 -7.27 -28.01 6.95
N GLU A 97 -6.61 -28.90 6.22
CA GLU A 97 -5.51 -29.75 6.70
C GLU A 97 -4.17 -29.41 6.02
N ARG A 98 -4.16 -28.58 4.96
CA ARG A 98 -2.97 -28.22 4.17
C ARG A 98 -2.41 -26.83 4.45
N LEU A 99 -2.45 -26.37 5.70
CA LEU A 99 -1.63 -25.24 6.17
C LEU A 99 -0.10 -25.50 6.07
N GLN A 100 0.33 -26.60 5.46
CA GLN A 100 1.65 -27.19 5.66
C GLN A 100 2.75 -26.82 4.66
N ASP A 101 2.51 -26.05 3.59
CA ASP A 101 3.61 -25.59 2.74
C ASP A 101 3.58 -24.07 2.55
N TYR A 102 3.91 -23.34 3.62
CA TYR A 102 4.29 -21.92 3.54
C TYR A 102 5.56 -21.68 2.72
N LYS A 103 6.18 -22.73 2.19
CA LYS A 103 7.25 -22.63 1.20
C LYS A 103 6.72 -23.01 -0.18
N ILE A 104 7.03 -22.17 -1.16
CA ILE A 104 6.71 -22.40 -2.57
C ILE A 104 7.99 -22.56 -3.38
N THR A 105 7.88 -23.11 -4.59
CA THR A 105 8.99 -23.19 -5.55
C THR A 105 8.74 -22.17 -6.66
N PRO A 106 9.33 -20.97 -6.60
CA PRO A 106 9.16 -19.98 -7.66
C PRO A 106 9.78 -20.49 -8.96
N PRO A 107 9.15 -20.20 -10.10
CA PRO A 107 9.53 -20.76 -11.40
C PRO A 107 10.87 -20.25 -11.94
N ARG A 108 11.42 -19.18 -11.35
CA ARG A 108 12.61 -18.45 -11.85
C ARG A 108 13.80 -18.45 -10.87
N ILE A 109 13.73 -19.18 -9.75
CA ILE A 109 14.89 -19.29 -8.85
C ILE A 109 15.84 -20.35 -9.38
N ILE A 110 17.14 -20.04 -9.35
CA ILE A 110 18.25 -20.96 -9.61
C ILE A 110 18.97 -21.18 -8.26
N PRO A 111 19.17 -22.44 -7.82
CA PRO A 111 18.86 -23.71 -8.48
C PRO A 111 17.35 -24.02 -8.65
N LYS A 112 16.99 -24.79 -9.68
CA LYS A 112 15.60 -25.25 -9.87
C LYS A 112 15.18 -26.11 -8.68
N GLY A 113 13.94 -25.95 -8.21
CA GLY A 113 13.41 -26.72 -7.08
C GLY A 113 13.66 -26.09 -5.70
N THR A 114 14.39 -24.96 -5.62
CA THR A 114 14.56 -24.24 -4.35
C THR A 114 13.22 -23.74 -3.82
N LYS A 115 12.89 -24.20 -2.61
CA LYS A 115 11.73 -23.76 -1.83
C LYS A 115 12.06 -22.49 -1.05
N VAL A 116 11.24 -21.45 -1.17
CA VAL A 116 11.33 -20.19 -0.40
C VAL A 116 10.00 -19.88 0.27
N GLY A 117 9.99 -19.05 1.31
CA GLY A 117 8.77 -18.66 2.00
C GLY A 117 7.76 -17.96 1.06
N CYS A 118 6.47 -18.27 1.18
CA CYS A 118 5.42 -17.65 0.37
C CYS A 118 5.42 -16.12 0.51
N LEU A 119 5.69 -15.62 1.73
CA LEU A 119 5.74 -14.19 2.03
C LEU A 119 6.93 -13.47 1.38
N SER A 120 8.01 -14.19 0.99
CA SER A 120 9.12 -13.63 0.22
C SER A 120 8.86 -13.63 -1.30
N THR A 121 7.62 -13.88 -1.71
CA THR A 121 7.22 -13.97 -3.12
C THR A 121 5.85 -13.32 -3.35
N ARG A 122 5.43 -13.24 -4.61
CA ARG A 122 4.08 -12.78 -5.03
C ARG A 122 3.14 -13.95 -5.36
N THR A 123 3.35 -15.13 -4.77
CA THR A 123 2.46 -16.29 -4.98
C THR A 123 1.02 -15.99 -4.55
N PRO A 124 -0.02 -16.52 -5.24
CA PRO A 124 -1.40 -16.42 -4.79
C PRO A 124 -1.71 -17.31 -3.57
N HIS A 125 -0.88 -18.33 -3.30
CA HIS A 125 -1.01 -19.25 -2.17
C HIS A 125 -0.38 -18.64 -0.91
N ARG A 126 -1.18 -17.91 -0.13
CA ARG A 126 -0.76 -17.12 1.03
C ARG A 126 -1.74 -17.33 2.21
N PRO A 127 -1.34 -17.04 3.47
CA PRO A 127 -2.24 -17.09 4.61
C PRO A 127 -3.52 -16.26 4.40
N ASN A 128 -3.34 -15.02 3.94
CA ASN A 128 -4.39 -14.17 3.40
C ASN A 128 -4.14 -14.02 1.90
N ASN A 129 -5.05 -14.55 1.09
CA ASN A 129 -4.94 -14.59 -0.37
C ASN A 129 -5.25 -13.22 -1.03
N ILE A 130 -4.65 -12.16 -0.49
CA ILE A 130 -4.79 -10.80 -0.98
C ILE A 130 -3.74 -10.52 -2.05
N GLY A 131 -4.20 -10.03 -3.20
CA GLY A 131 -3.39 -9.55 -4.31
C GLY A 131 -3.26 -8.02 -4.30
N LEU A 132 -2.23 -7.53 -4.99
CA LEU A 132 -1.96 -6.11 -5.19
C LEU A 132 -1.45 -5.90 -6.62
N SER A 133 -2.14 -5.07 -7.39
CA SER A 133 -1.75 -4.73 -8.77
C SER A 133 -1.66 -3.22 -8.96
N LEU A 134 -0.59 -2.77 -9.63
CA LEU A 134 -0.45 -1.40 -10.10
C LEU A 134 -0.99 -1.33 -11.53
N LEU A 135 -2.10 -0.62 -11.72
CA LEU A 135 -2.77 -0.50 -13.03
C LEU A 135 -2.73 0.93 -13.52
N THR A 136 -2.73 1.11 -14.84
CA THR A 136 -2.87 2.44 -15.46
C THR A 136 -4.34 2.81 -15.58
N VAL A 137 -4.69 4.04 -15.21
CA VAL A 137 -6.06 4.58 -15.40
C VAL A 137 -6.16 5.19 -16.79
N ASN A 138 -7.05 4.66 -17.62
CA ASN A 138 -7.26 5.15 -18.99
C ASN A 138 -8.46 6.09 -19.08
N SER A 139 -9.57 5.74 -18.43
CA SER A 139 -10.78 6.56 -18.38
C SER A 139 -11.69 6.13 -17.24
N ILE A 140 -12.55 7.03 -16.80
CA ILE A 140 -13.60 6.75 -15.83
C ILE A 140 -14.94 7.20 -16.42
N SER A 141 -15.94 6.33 -16.35
CA SER A 141 -17.30 6.64 -16.79
C SER A 141 -18.30 5.96 -15.87
N ASN A 142 -19.18 6.76 -15.26
CA ASN A 142 -20.20 6.31 -14.33
C ASN A 142 -19.62 5.50 -13.14
N ARG A 143 -19.71 4.17 -13.18
CA ARG A 143 -19.24 3.24 -12.13
C ARG A 143 -18.03 2.42 -12.59
N THR A 144 -17.48 2.74 -13.76
CA THR A 144 -16.50 1.90 -14.44
C THR A 144 -15.21 2.66 -14.68
N ILE A 145 -14.11 2.03 -14.28
CA ILE A 145 -12.74 2.48 -14.53
C ILE A 145 -12.18 1.59 -15.64
N THR A 146 -11.78 2.17 -16.76
CA THR A 146 -11.04 1.48 -17.81
C THR A 146 -9.56 1.53 -17.47
N VAL A 147 -8.89 0.37 -17.49
CA VAL A 147 -7.51 0.21 -17.04
C VAL A 147 -6.67 -0.60 -18.02
N THR A 148 -5.35 -0.40 -17.97
CA THR A 148 -4.36 -1.25 -18.65
C THR A 148 -3.33 -1.84 -17.68
N GLY A 149 -2.75 -2.97 -18.08
CA GLY A 149 -1.80 -3.74 -17.26
C GLY A 149 -2.50 -4.73 -16.33
N ILE A 150 -3.73 -5.13 -16.63
CA ILE A 150 -4.48 -6.07 -15.79
C ILE A 150 -3.80 -7.45 -15.76
N ASP A 151 -3.70 -8.02 -14.56
CA ASP A 151 -3.22 -9.38 -14.29
C ASP A 151 -4.23 -10.19 -13.44
N LEU A 152 -5.50 -9.78 -13.51
CA LEU A 152 -6.63 -10.38 -12.80
C LEU A 152 -7.42 -11.30 -13.74
N CYS A 153 -7.95 -12.39 -13.18
CA CYS A 153 -8.95 -13.19 -13.87
C CYS A 153 -10.26 -12.42 -14.01
N ASP A 154 -11.09 -12.86 -14.95
CA ASP A 154 -12.42 -12.27 -15.14
C ASP A 154 -13.27 -12.48 -13.89
N GLN A 155 -14.03 -11.46 -13.52
CA GLN A 155 -14.87 -11.37 -12.32
C GLN A 155 -14.13 -11.43 -10.98
N THR A 156 -12.80 -11.22 -10.97
CA THR A 156 -12.05 -11.15 -9.71
C THR A 156 -12.61 -10.04 -8.81
N PRO A 157 -12.97 -10.34 -7.54
CA PRO A 157 -13.47 -9.36 -6.59
C PRO A 157 -12.38 -8.39 -6.11
N ILE A 158 -12.70 -7.10 -6.12
CA ILE A 158 -11.84 -6.01 -5.67
C ILE A 158 -12.36 -5.46 -4.34
N TYR A 159 -11.45 -5.25 -3.40
CA TYR A 159 -11.75 -4.82 -2.04
C TYR A 159 -11.31 -3.38 -1.75
N ASP A 160 -10.32 -2.86 -2.49
CA ASP A 160 -9.84 -1.50 -2.31
C ASP A 160 -9.17 -0.99 -3.58
N ILE A 161 -9.22 0.33 -3.77
CA ILE A 161 -8.57 1.07 -4.85
C ILE A 161 -7.90 2.29 -4.23
N LYS A 162 -6.60 2.47 -4.47
CA LYS A 162 -5.86 3.64 -3.97
C LYS A 162 -5.13 4.35 -5.11
N PRO A 163 -5.08 5.68 -5.12
CA PRO A 163 -4.23 6.40 -6.05
C PRO A 163 -2.77 6.02 -5.83
N TYR A 164 -2.03 5.85 -6.93
CA TYR A 164 -0.59 5.73 -6.89
C TYR A 164 0.04 7.12 -6.77
N VAL A 165 0.90 7.31 -5.78
CA VAL A 165 1.43 8.63 -5.42
C VAL A 165 2.96 8.65 -5.38
N PRO A 166 3.58 9.83 -5.50
CA PRO A 166 5.02 10.02 -5.52
C PRO A 166 5.81 9.35 -4.39
N TRP A 167 5.23 9.22 -3.21
CA TRP A 167 5.89 8.62 -2.04
C TRP A 167 5.63 7.11 -1.89
N ASP A 168 4.88 6.48 -2.81
CA ASP A 168 4.88 5.01 -2.97
C ASP A 168 6.21 4.49 -3.53
N VAL A 169 7.08 5.43 -3.88
CA VAL A 169 8.39 5.28 -4.49
C VAL A 169 9.45 5.58 -3.44
N PRO A 170 10.30 4.61 -3.09
CA PRO A 170 11.47 4.94 -2.28
C PRO A 170 12.35 5.98 -3.00
N GLY A 171 12.53 7.16 -2.40
CA GLY A 171 13.44 8.21 -2.88
C GLY A 171 12.96 9.01 -4.10
N TYR A 172 11.65 9.12 -4.35
CA TYR A 172 11.16 9.93 -5.47
C TYR A 172 11.54 11.41 -5.35
N VAL A 173 11.98 11.94 -6.48
CA VAL A 173 12.21 13.38 -6.67
C VAL A 173 11.13 13.90 -7.63
N LYS A 174 10.50 15.03 -7.29
CA LYS A 174 9.46 15.66 -8.12
C LYS A 174 9.99 15.89 -9.54
N GLY A 175 9.27 15.36 -10.55
CA GLY A 175 9.67 15.42 -11.96
C GLY A 175 10.66 14.32 -12.39
N GLY A 176 11.06 13.43 -11.48
CA GLY A 176 11.87 12.25 -11.80
C GLY A 176 11.11 11.28 -12.71
N ARG A 177 11.81 10.72 -13.71
CA ARG A 177 11.23 9.66 -14.55
C ARG A 177 11.11 8.37 -13.75
N TRP A 178 9.91 7.80 -13.74
CA TRP A 178 9.68 6.47 -13.22
C TRP A 178 10.17 5.40 -14.21
N GLY A 179 10.97 4.46 -13.72
CA GLY A 179 11.78 3.53 -14.52
C GLY A 179 10.97 2.45 -15.25
N GLY A 180 11.26 2.30 -16.54
CA GLY A 180 10.83 1.18 -17.40
C GLY A 180 9.96 1.56 -18.59
N GLU A 181 9.58 0.58 -19.40
CA GLU A 181 8.72 0.72 -20.61
C GLU A 181 7.29 1.24 -20.31
N MET A 182 6.88 1.30 -19.04
CA MET A 182 5.69 2.03 -18.57
C MET A 182 5.96 3.52 -18.28
N GLY A 183 7.13 4.03 -18.69
CA GLY A 183 7.64 5.35 -18.34
C GLY A 183 6.80 6.50 -18.90
N GLY A 184 6.14 7.22 -17.99
CA GLY A 184 5.45 8.48 -18.25
C GLY A 184 5.65 9.44 -17.08
N VAL A 185 5.25 10.70 -17.26
CA VAL A 185 5.13 11.65 -16.14
C VAL A 185 4.00 11.15 -15.25
N LEU A 186 4.31 10.87 -13.98
CA LEU A 186 3.30 10.52 -12.99
C LEU A 186 2.32 11.69 -12.86
N LYS A 187 1.10 11.53 -13.38
CA LYS A 187 0.03 12.50 -13.16
C LYS A 187 -0.55 12.25 -11.78
N CYS A 188 -0.56 13.31 -11.00
CA CYS A 188 -1.28 13.43 -9.75
C CYS A 188 -1.97 14.80 -9.75
N PRO A 189 -3.12 14.92 -9.09
CA PRO A 189 -3.81 16.20 -8.95
C PRO A 189 -3.01 17.18 -8.08
N ASP A 190 -3.26 18.48 -8.26
CA ASP A 190 -2.48 19.53 -7.60
C ASP A 190 -2.49 19.46 -6.07
N TRP A 191 -3.57 18.96 -5.44
CA TRP A 191 -3.65 18.79 -3.98
C TRP A 191 -2.65 17.79 -3.42
N VAL A 192 -2.07 16.91 -4.25
CA VAL A 192 -0.96 16.03 -3.86
C VAL A 192 0.33 16.84 -3.65
N TRP A 193 0.43 18.00 -4.28
CA TRP A 193 1.59 18.89 -4.29
C TRP A 193 1.31 20.27 -3.68
N ASP A 194 0.11 20.47 -3.16
CA ASP A 194 -0.34 21.76 -2.67
C ASP A 194 0.54 22.21 -1.49
N SER A 195 1.03 23.44 -1.57
CA SER A 195 1.99 23.94 -0.58
C SER A 195 1.36 24.07 0.80
N GLU A 196 0.07 24.35 0.92
CA GLU A 196 -0.61 24.36 2.22
C GLU A 196 -0.82 22.93 2.75
N ALA A 197 -1.15 21.97 1.88
CA ALA A 197 -1.25 20.55 2.26
C ALA A 197 0.12 19.97 2.67
N LEU A 198 1.19 20.36 1.97
CA LEU A 198 2.56 20.01 2.31
C LEU A 198 3.05 20.77 3.56
N GLU A 199 2.57 21.97 3.84
CA GLU A 199 2.86 22.70 5.08
C GLU A 199 2.13 22.09 6.28
N TYR A 200 0.88 21.67 6.08
CA TYR A 200 0.09 20.93 7.06
C TYR A 200 0.77 19.60 7.44
N LEU A 201 1.44 19.00 6.46
CA LEU A 201 2.38 17.92 6.65
C LEU A 201 3.76 18.47 7.01
N LYS A 202 3.97 18.91 8.24
CA LYS A 202 5.28 19.43 8.65
C LYS A 202 6.40 18.42 8.41
N GLN A 203 7.50 18.92 7.84
CA GLN A 203 8.76 18.19 7.82
C GLN A 203 9.36 18.17 9.22
N VAL A 204 9.80 17.00 9.67
CA VAL A 204 10.09 16.78 11.10
C VAL A 204 11.56 16.58 11.38
N SER A 205 12.09 17.42 12.27
CA SER A 205 13.27 17.11 13.09
C SER A 205 12.81 16.86 14.53
N VAL A 206 12.56 15.59 14.87
CA VAL A 206 12.27 15.16 16.25
C VAL A 206 13.57 14.64 16.87
N PRO A 207 13.98 15.12 18.06
CA PRO A 207 15.13 14.58 18.77
C PRO A 207 15.05 13.05 18.89
N GLY A 208 16.13 12.35 18.53
CA GLY A 208 16.17 10.89 18.53
C GLY A 208 15.45 10.21 17.36
N TYR A 209 14.66 10.91 16.53
CA TYR A 209 14.01 10.31 15.36
C TYR A 209 14.99 9.69 14.36
N SER A 210 16.13 10.35 14.15
CA SER A 210 17.23 9.84 13.32
C SER A 210 17.76 8.47 13.77
N SER A 211 17.57 8.10 15.04
CA SER A 211 17.95 6.81 15.61
C SER A 211 16.97 5.66 15.30
N LEU A 212 15.76 5.96 14.80
CA LEU A 212 14.87 4.95 14.20
C LEU A 212 15.23 4.60 12.77
N ILE A 213 16.13 5.37 12.16
CA ILE A 213 16.46 5.25 10.75
C ILE A 213 17.84 4.61 10.63
N ARG A 214 17.90 3.46 9.96
CA ARG A 214 19.18 2.83 9.63
C ARG A 214 19.85 3.64 8.53
N LYS A 215 20.82 4.47 8.88
CA LYS A 215 21.65 5.11 7.85
C LYS A 215 22.43 4.03 7.10
N GLY A 216 22.39 4.07 5.77
CA GLY A 216 23.12 3.13 4.91
C GLY A 216 24.61 3.12 5.25
N SER A 217 25.27 1.97 5.13
CA SER A 217 26.71 1.88 5.35
C SER A 217 27.45 2.56 4.21
N GLY A 218 27.83 3.83 4.37
CA GLY A 218 28.73 4.51 3.43
C GLY A 218 28.36 5.95 3.05
N GLU A 219 27.23 6.50 3.50
CA GLU A 219 26.88 7.89 3.23
C GLU A 219 27.33 8.80 4.39
N GLU A 220 28.04 9.89 4.06
CA GLU A 220 28.22 11.04 4.94
C GLU A 220 26.86 11.58 5.37
N VAL A 221 26.82 12.36 6.46
CA VAL A 221 25.62 12.83 7.16
C VAL A 221 24.69 13.63 6.23
N GLY A 222 23.89 12.94 5.41
CA GLY A 222 22.66 13.46 4.86
C GLY A 222 21.61 13.42 5.96
N GLU A 223 20.88 14.53 6.12
CA GLU A 223 19.62 14.53 6.84
C GLU A 223 18.67 13.54 6.13
N VAL A 224 17.79 12.91 6.88
CA VAL A 224 16.70 12.16 6.26
C VAL A 224 15.76 13.22 5.73
N GLU A 225 15.98 13.65 4.51
CA GLU A 225 15.16 14.67 3.89
C GLU A 225 13.77 14.10 3.61
N ASN A 226 12.74 14.91 3.87
CA ASN A 226 11.36 14.70 3.40
C ASN A 226 10.53 13.61 4.11
N VAL A 227 10.62 13.50 5.45
CA VAL A 227 9.56 12.79 6.20
C VAL A 227 8.49 13.78 6.65
N PHE A 228 7.27 13.50 6.20
CA PHE A 228 6.08 14.30 6.41
C PHE A 228 5.24 13.71 7.55
N PHE A 229 4.92 14.52 8.56
CA PHE A 229 3.99 14.15 9.63
C PHE A 229 2.94 15.24 9.83
N MET A 230 1.79 14.80 10.33
CA MET A 230 0.78 15.68 10.90
C MET A 230 1.30 16.32 12.19
N GLU A 231 0.86 17.54 12.51
CA GLU A 231 1.26 18.25 13.74
C GLU A 231 1.06 17.40 15.01
N GLU A 232 -0.08 16.74 15.12
CA GLU A 232 -0.43 15.91 16.28
C GLU A 232 0.51 14.70 16.41
N ALA A 233 0.98 14.16 15.28
CA ALA A 233 1.95 13.07 15.28
C ALA A 233 3.32 13.55 15.77
N ILE A 234 3.70 14.79 15.44
CA ILE A 234 4.94 15.42 15.94
C ILE A 234 4.88 15.61 17.45
N GLU A 235 3.77 16.14 17.95
CA GLU A 235 3.55 16.34 19.38
C GLU A 235 3.62 15.01 20.13
N GLN A 236 2.95 13.98 19.62
CA GLN A 236 2.97 12.65 20.22
C GLN A 236 4.39 12.05 20.21
N LEU A 237 5.13 12.16 19.11
CA LEU A 237 6.52 11.67 19.03
C LEU A 237 7.43 12.39 20.02
N ASN A 238 7.31 13.72 20.14
CA ASN A 238 8.06 14.51 21.11
C ASN A 238 7.70 14.16 22.56
N TYR A 239 6.42 13.86 22.83
CA TYR A 239 5.95 13.42 24.15
C TYR A 239 6.57 12.07 24.55
N GLU A 240 6.50 11.08 23.68
CA GLU A 240 7.08 9.75 23.93
C GLU A 240 8.61 9.81 24.04
N TYR A 241 9.27 10.67 23.27
CA TYR A 241 10.71 10.92 23.41
C TYR A 241 11.06 11.49 24.79
N LYS A 242 10.34 12.53 25.25
CA LYS A 242 10.55 13.12 26.59
C LYS A 242 10.26 12.12 27.72
N LYS A 243 9.33 11.19 27.53
CA LYS A 243 9.03 10.11 28.47
C LYS A 243 10.04 8.97 28.47
N GLY A 244 10.94 8.90 27.50
CA GLY A 244 11.91 7.80 27.36
C GLY A 244 11.29 6.46 26.97
N THR A 245 10.01 6.44 26.57
CA THR A 245 9.30 5.27 26.03
C THR A 245 9.66 5.02 24.57
N PHE A 246 10.13 6.07 23.89
CA PHE A 246 10.73 5.95 22.57
C PHE A 246 12.14 5.35 22.65
N LYS A 247 12.27 4.09 22.27
CA LYS A 247 13.57 3.38 22.22
C LYS A 247 14.13 3.44 20.80
N PRO A 248 15.35 3.97 20.59
CA PRO A 248 16.08 3.85 19.33
C PRO A 248 16.14 2.41 18.84
N LEU A 249 15.74 2.18 17.58
CA LEU A 249 15.94 0.87 16.93
C LEU A 249 17.41 0.64 16.56
N TYR A 250 18.15 1.73 16.35
CA TYR A 250 19.57 1.72 16.04
C TYR A 250 20.35 2.50 17.10
N SER A 251 21.37 1.87 17.68
CA SER A 251 22.35 2.60 18.49
C SER A 251 23.14 3.55 17.59
N PRO A 252 23.35 4.82 17.99
CA PRO A 252 24.40 5.63 17.38
C PRO A 252 25.69 4.81 17.44
N LYS A 253 26.38 4.61 16.31
CA LYS A 253 27.75 4.11 16.39
C LYS A 253 28.47 5.04 17.36
N LYS A 254 29.08 4.51 18.43
CA LYS A 254 29.99 5.28 19.28
C LYS A 254 30.99 5.91 18.33
N SER A 255 30.83 7.20 18.02
CA SER A 255 31.88 7.96 17.38
C SER A 255 33.02 7.89 18.38
N SER A 256 34.09 7.20 18.01
CA SER A 256 35.35 7.29 18.70
C SER A 256 35.81 8.75 18.60
N LEU A 257 35.30 9.61 19.48
CA LEU A 257 35.93 10.86 19.81
C LEU A 257 37.30 10.48 20.35
N LYS A 258 38.32 10.60 19.49
CA LYS A 258 39.69 10.66 19.97
C LYS A 258 39.77 11.93 20.79
N THR A 259 39.95 11.78 22.09
CA THR A 259 40.44 12.85 22.95
C THR A 259 41.79 13.29 22.40
N VAL A 260 41.90 14.56 22.01
CA VAL A 260 43.17 15.32 22.03
C VAL A 260 42.91 16.51 22.93
#